data_AF-A0A2G5U4U5-F1
#
_entry.id   AF-A0A2G5U4U5-F1
#
_cell.length_a   1.000
_cell.length_b   1.000
_cell.length_c   1.000
_cell.angle_alpha   90.00
_cell.angle_beta   90.00
_cell.angle_gamma   90.00
#
_symmetry.space_group_name_H-M   'P 1'
#
loop_
_entity.id
_entity.type
_entity.pdbx_description
1 polymer ?
#
loop_
_entity_poly.entity_id
_entity_poly.type
_entity_poly.pdbx_seq_one_letter_code
_entity_poly.pdbx_strand_id
1 'polypeptide(L)'
;MRSPRGTMSTTTTISCLLLVTILPTTVEAVQSTFNYVPIGQNPTLYTPGFEPIMHLDQMTFNDTVFSDRAFLVEFYADWCGHCRAFAPYFRQFANMVRDWYPVVTVAVINCADSFNQAACRENGVTYFPMMKVSFC
;
A
#
# COMPACT_ATOMS: atom_id res chain seq x y z
N MET A 1 9.75 5.43 -76.19
CA MET A 1 9.34 4.11 -75.65
C MET A 1 8.78 4.33 -74.24
N ARG A 2 7.56 3.82 -73.98
CA ARG A 2 6.83 3.71 -72.68
C ARG A 2 6.55 4.98 -71.82
N SER A 3 5.32 5.48 -71.95
CA SER A 3 4.24 5.72 -70.95
C SER A 3 4.47 5.38 -69.45
N PRO A 4 3.63 5.83 -68.47
CA PRO A 4 3.23 7.19 -68.07
C PRO A 4 3.17 7.41 -66.52
N ARG A 5 2.85 8.65 -66.15
CA ARG A 5 2.27 9.23 -64.89
C ARG A 5 1.72 8.29 -63.79
N GLY A 6 2.00 8.67 -62.52
CA GLY A 6 1.20 8.35 -61.34
C GLY A 6 1.36 9.43 -60.26
N THR A 7 0.29 10.14 -59.97
CA THR A 7 0.18 11.32 -59.08
C THR A 7 0.09 10.95 -57.60
N MET A 8 0.67 11.79 -56.73
CA MET A 8 0.56 11.77 -55.26
C MET A 8 -0.90 11.66 -54.79
N SER A 9 -1.20 10.68 -53.93
CA SER A 9 -2.45 10.58 -53.19
C SER A 9 -2.15 10.61 -51.69
N THR A 10 -2.47 11.74 -51.08
CA THR A 10 -2.57 11.96 -49.63
C THR A 10 -3.77 11.21 -49.08
N THR A 11 -3.61 9.98 -48.58
CA THR A 11 -4.59 9.39 -47.64
C THR A 11 -3.94 8.23 -46.88
N THR A 12 -4.24 8.12 -45.58
CA THR A 12 -4.03 6.95 -44.67
C THR A 12 -2.83 7.02 -43.71
N THR A 13 -2.86 7.98 -42.78
CA THR A 13 -2.16 7.88 -41.47
C THR A 13 -3.08 8.13 -40.27
N ILE A 14 -4.40 7.95 -40.44
CA ILE A 14 -5.39 8.12 -39.36
C ILE A 14 -6.13 6.78 -39.18
N SER A 15 -5.49 5.78 -38.56
CA SER A 15 -6.19 4.55 -38.15
C SER A 15 -5.57 3.82 -36.94
N CYS A 16 -4.54 4.37 -36.29
CA CYS A 16 -3.95 3.76 -35.09
C CYS A 16 -4.08 4.61 -33.81
N LEU A 17 -4.68 5.80 -33.87
CA LEU A 17 -4.75 6.73 -32.73
C LEU A 17 -6.12 6.77 -32.03
N LEU A 18 -7.11 5.98 -32.47
CA LEU A 18 -8.48 6.04 -31.94
C LEU A 18 -8.93 4.81 -31.14
N LEU A 19 -8.03 3.85 -30.85
CA LEU A 19 -8.35 2.66 -30.04
C LEU A 19 -7.64 2.60 -28.68
N VAL A 20 -6.96 3.67 -28.25
CA VAL A 20 -6.22 3.70 -26.95
C VAL A 20 -6.92 4.57 -25.90
N THR A 21 -8.14 5.07 -26.13
CA THR A 21 -8.79 6.05 -25.23
C THR A 21 -10.01 5.55 -24.45
N ILE A 22 -10.29 4.24 -24.37
CA ILE A 22 -11.47 3.75 -23.62
C ILE A 22 -11.22 2.52 -22.73
N LEU A 23 -9.99 2.33 -22.26
CA LEU A 23 -9.83 1.63 -20.98
C LEU A 23 -9.58 2.71 -19.94
N PRO A 24 -10.47 2.91 -18.95
CA PRO A 24 -10.07 3.71 -17.80
C PRO A 24 -8.83 3.03 -17.21
N THR A 25 -7.67 3.65 -17.36
CA THR A 25 -6.48 3.29 -16.59
C THR A 25 -6.69 3.79 -15.16
N THR A 26 -7.75 3.34 -14.52
CA THR A 26 -7.78 3.35 -13.06
C THR A 26 -6.90 2.18 -12.66
N VAL A 27 -5.61 2.46 -12.48
CA VAL A 27 -4.83 1.70 -11.51
C VAL A 27 -5.61 1.87 -10.21
N GLU A 28 -6.44 0.91 -9.85
CA GLU A 28 -7.10 0.93 -8.55
C GLU A 28 -5.98 0.82 -7.52
N ALA A 29 -5.69 1.94 -6.84
CA ALA A 29 -4.78 1.96 -5.72
C ALA A 29 -5.31 0.95 -4.70
N VAL A 30 -4.50 -0.07 -4.36
CA VAL A 30 -4.94 -1.12 -3.45
C VAL A 30 -4.73 -0.61 -2.03
N GLN A 31 -5.64 0.25 -1.58
CA GLN A 31 -5.61 0.79 -0.23
C GLN A 31 -6.12 -0.25 0.77
N SER A 32 -5.46 -0.32 1.93
CA SER A 32 -5.91 -1.15 3.04
C SER A 32 -7.12 -0.53 3.76
N THR A 33 -7.85 -1.37 4.48
CA THR A 33 -8.98 -0.98 5.34
C THR A 33 -8.83 -1.65 6.70
N PHE A 34 -9.59 -1.22 7.71
CA PHE A 34 -9.54 -1.85 9.05
C PHE A 34 -9.86 -3.34 9.05
N ASN A 35 -10.66 -3.82 8.10
CA ASN A 35 -11.02 -5.24 7.97
C ASN A 35 -10.11 -6.02 7.01
N TYR A 36 -9.13 -5.35 6.38
CA TYR A 36 -8.23 -5.99 5.44
C TYR A 36 -7.34 -7.00 6.16
N VAL A 37 -7.26 -8.21 5.60
CA VAL A 37 -6.37 -9.27 6.09
C VAL A 37 -5.10 -9.24 5.23
N PRO A 38 -3.92 -8.97 5.82
CA PRO A 38 -2.69 -8.85 5.07
C PRO A 38 -2.25 -10.19 4.49
N ILE A 39 -1.65 -10.14 3.31
CA ILE A 39 -1.12 -11.32 2.64
C ILE A 39 0.18 -11.71 3.34
N GLY A 40 0.23 -12.91 3.90
CA GLY A 40 1.37 -13.44 4.64
C GLY A 40 1.15 -14.88 5.08
N GLN A 41 2.23 -15.55 5.45
CA GLN A 41 2.24 -16.89 6.04
C GLN A 41 2.35 -16.83 7.57
N ASN A 42 2.89 -15.73 8.12
CA ASN A 42 3.13 -15.59 9.55
C ASN A 42 1.87 -15.08 10.27
N PRO A 43 1.65 -15.49 11.52
CA PRO A 43 0.52 -15.01 12.32
C PRO A 43 0.66 -13.50 12.60
N THR A 44 -0.48 -12.83 12.78
CA THR A 44 -0.52 -11.42 13.17
C THR A 44 -0.60 -11.26 14.69
N LEU A 45 0.05 -10.23 15.25
CA LEU A 45 -0.08 -9.88 16.68
C LEU A 45 -1.38 -9.11 17.00
N TYR A 46 -2.00 -8.57 15.96
CA TYR A 46 -3.22 -7.77 15.95
C TYR A 46 -4.30 -8.49 15.14
N THR A 47 -5.56 -8.17 15.38
CA THR A 47 -6.71 -8.83 14.76
C THR A 47 -7.43 -7.86 13.82
N PRO A 48 -7.39 -8.10 12.50
CA PRO A 48 -8.13 -7.28 11.53
C PRO A 48 -9.61 -7.16 11.89
N GLY A 49 -10.15 -5.94 11.81
CA GLY A 49 -11.56 -5.63 12.06
C GLY A 49 -12.00 -5.61 13.52
N PHE A 50 -11.18 -6.11 14.45
CA PHE A 50 -11.49 -6.06 15.88
C PHE A 50 -10.91 -4.82 16.56
N GLU A 51 -9.70 -4.43 16.16
CA GLU A 51 -8.99 -3.26 16.68
C GLU A 51 -9.02 -2.12 15.66
N PRO A 52 -8.99 -0.84 16.08
CA PRO A 52 -8.88 0.30 15.16
C PRO A 52 -7.44 0.45 14.63
N ILE A 53 -6.89 -0.65 14.12
CA ILE A 53 -5.53 -0.78 13.59
C ILE A 53 -5.65 -1.28 12.16
N MET A 54 -5.12 -0.53 11.21
CA MET A 54 -5.11 -0.93 9.82
C MET A 54 -3.93 -1.87 9.55
N HIS A 55 -4.21 -3.03 8.96
CA HIS A 55 -3.16 -3.99 8.62
C HIS A 55 -2.60 -3.69 7.24
N LEU A 56 -1.28 -3.64 7.13
CA LEU A 56 -0.59 -3.40 5.87
C LEU A 56 0.21 -4.63 5.48
N ASP A 57 0.46 -4.73 4.19
CA ASP A 57 1.41 -5.65 3.59
C ASP A 57 2.15 -4.97 2.43
N GLN A 58 3.04 -5.72 1.78
CA GLN A 58 3.82 -5.25 0.64
C GLN A 58 2.99 -4.56 -0.46
N MET A 59 1.77 -5.04 -0.73
CA MET A 59 0.94 -4.55 -1.83
C MET A 59 0.22 -3.26 -1.44
N THR A 60 -0.23 -3.19 -0.20
CA THR A 60 -1.08 -2.10 0.29
C THR A 60 -0.30 -0.95 0.92
N PHE A 61 0.95 -1.19 1.34
CA PHE A 61 1.72 -0.23 2.15
C PHE A 61 1.82 1.15 1.50
N ASN A 62 2.36 1.25 0.27
CA ASN A 62 2.66 2.55 -0.34
C ASN A 62 1.38 3.34 -0.64
N ASP A 63 0.41 2.71 -1.29
CA ASP A 63 -0.86 3.34 -1.69
C ASP A 63 -1.69 3.80 -0.49
N THR A 64 -1.52 3.14 0.66
CA THR A 64 -2.21 3.48 1.90
C THR A 64 -1.46 4.58 2.67
N VAL A 65 -0.17 4.36 2.97
CA VAL A 65 0.62 5.18 3.91
C VAL A 65 1.01 6.54 3.33
N PHE A 66 1.11 6.65 2.00
CA PHE A 66 1.41 7.91 1.30
C PHE A 66 0.15 8.54 0.67
N SER A 67 -1.02 8.23 1.24
CA SER A 67 -2.28 8.90 0.89
C SER A 67 -2.43 10.25 1.60
N ASP A 68 -3.59 10.88 1.45
CA ASP A 68 -3.92 12.25 1.89
C ASP A 68 -4.12 12.42 3.41
N ARG A 69 -3.51 11.58 4.24
CA ARG A 69 -3.65 11.58 5.70
C ARG A 69 -2.39 11.14 6.43
N ALA A 70 -2.31 11.42 7.73
CA ALA A 70 -1.18 11.02 8.55
C ALA A 70 -1.31 9.55 8.99
N PHE A 71 -0.21 8.82 8.95
CA PHE A 71 -0.14 7.45 9.45
C PHE A 71 0.91 7.32 10.54
N LEU A 72 0.55 6.63 11.64
CA LEU A 72 1.53 6.03 12.54
C LEU A 72 1.60 4.53 12.23
N VAL A 73 2.73 4.08 11.68
CA VAL A 73 2.93 2.69 11.32
C VAL A 73 3.90 2.03 12.30
N GLU A 74 3.47 0.92 12.91
CA GLU A 74 4.35 0.01 13.63
C GLU A 74 4.83 -1.11 12.69
N PHE A 75 6.14 -1.19 12.52
CA PHE A 75 6.85 -2.29 11.91
C PHE A 75 7.25 -3.26 13.02
N TYR A 76 6.71 -4.47 12.99
CA TYR A 76 6.92 -5.48 14.03
C TYR A 76 7.35 -6.83 13.44
N ALA A 77 7.73 -7.75 14.32
CA ALA A 77 7.93 -9.17 14.00
C ALA A 77 7.15 -10.01 15.01
N ASP A 78 6.37 -11.00 14.58
CA ASP A 78 5.49 -11.79 15.46
C ASP A 78 6.25 -12.63 16.49
N TRP A 79 7.46 -13.09 16.15
CA TRP A 79 8.34 -13.81 17.05
C TRP A 79 9.10 -12.91 18.05
N CYS A 80 9.09 -11.58 17.86
CA CYS A 80 9.84 -10.66 18.70
C CYS A 80 9.18 -10.48 20.07
N GLY A 81 9.93 -10.76 21.14
CA GLY A 81 9.45 -10.62 22.52
C GLY A 81 9.05 -9.19 22.88
N HIS A 82 9.79 -8.18 22.42
CA HIS A 82 9.45 -6.77 22.65
C HIS A 82 8.17 -6.35 21.92
N CYS A 83 7.98 -6.78 20.67
CA CYS A 83 6.74 -6.53 19.92
C CYS A 83 5.53 -7.12 20.64
N ARG A 84 5.63 -8.38 21.08
CA ARG A 84 4.56 -9.04 21.84
C ARG A 84 4.24 -8.33 23.16
N ALA A 85 5.26 -7.86 23.88
CA ALA A 85 5.08 -7.10 25.12
C ALA A 85 4.49 -5.70 24.87
N PHE A 86 4.80 -5.09 23.73
CA PHE A 86 4.34 -3.75 23.35
C PHE A 86 2.91 -3.76 22.78
N ALA A 87 2.51 -4.81 22.07
CA ALA A 87 1.20 -4.95 21.44
C ALA A 87 -0.01 -4.52 22.30
N PRO A 88 -0.16 -4.91 23.59
CA PRO A 88 -1.28 -4.44 24.40
C PRO A 88 -1.33 -2.90 24.56
N TYR A 89 -0.17 -2.24 24.66
CA TYR A 89 -0.10 -0.78 24.75
C TYR A 89 -0.40 -0.11 23.42
N PHE A 90 0.08 -0.69 22.31
CA PHE A 90 -0.22 -0.19 20.98
C PHE A 90 -1.72 -0.26 20.65
N ARG A 91 -2.41 -1.34 21.05
CA ARG A 91 -3.88 -1.43 20.97
C ARG A 91 -4.56 -0.35 21.80
N GLN A 92 -4.09 -0.12 23.03
CA GLN A 92 -4.67 0.89 23.90
C GLN A 92 -4.53 2.29 23.26
N PHE A 93 -3.35 2.59 22.73
CA PHE A 93 -3.08 3.81 21.98
C PHE A 93 -4.02 3.95 20.76
N ALA A 94 -4.12 2.92 19.93
CA ALA A 94 -5.00 2.93 18.75
C ALA A 94 -6.46 3.21 19.13
N ASN A 95 -6.94 2.65 20.24
CA ASN A 95 -8.27 2.93 20.76
C ASN A 95 -8.44 4.37 21.25
N MET A 96 -7.42 4.94 21.91
CA MET A 96 -7.46 6.34 22.38
C MET A 96 -7.52 7.35 21.23
N VAL A 97 -6.89 7.06 20.10
CA VAL A 97 -6.82 7.98 18.94
C VAL A 97 -7.78 7.62 17.81
N ARG A 98 -8.66 6.63 18.00
CA ARG A 98 -9.59 6.15 16.96
C ARG A 98 -10.43 7.28 16.35
N ASP A 99 -10.88 8.21 17.19
CA ASP A 99 -11.77 9.29 16.78
C ASP A 99 -11.02 10.40 15.98
N TRP A 100 -9.71 10.27 15.79
CA TRP A 100 -8.92 11.14 14.90
C TRP A 100 -8.98 10.68 13.44
N TYR A 101 -9.56 9.52 13.15
CA TYR A 101 -9.82 9.07 11.80
C TYR A 101 -10.80 10.02 11.06
N PRO A 102 -10.55 10.38 9.77
CA PRO A 102 -9.49 9.87 8.91
C PRO A 102 -8.17 10.65 8.95
N VAL A 103 -8.04 11.71 9.75
CA VAL A 103 -6.86 12.59 9.75
C VAL A 103 -5.59 11.85 10.20
N VAL A 104 -5.70 11.04 11.25
CA VAL A 104 -4.61 10.19 11.75
C VAL A 104 -5.09 8.74 11.77
N THR A 105 -4.33 7.85 11.14
CA THR A 105 -4.60 6.41 11.11
C THR A 105 -3.45 5.64 11.72
N VAL A 106 -3.76 4.69 12.60
CA VAL A 106 -2.79 3.76 13.17
C VAL A 106 -2.75 2.49 12.33
N ALA A 107 -1.55 2.05 11.96
CA ALA A 107 -1.37 0.88 11.11
C ALA A 107 -0.20 0.00 11.56
N VAL A 108 -0.18 -1.25 11.10
CA VAL A 108 0.83 -2.24 11.45
C VAL A 108 1.26 -3.04 10.22
N ILE A 109 2.53 -3.44 10.17
CA ILE A 109 3.05 -4.38 9.17
C ILE A 109 3.97 -5.41 9.83
N ASN A 110 3.75 -6.70 9.54
CA ASN A 110 4.59 -7.78 10.05
C ASN A 110 5.80 -7.99 9.13
N CYS A 111 6.96 -7.49 9.53
CA CYS A 111 8.23 -7.63 8.82
C CYS A 111 8.93 -8.98 9.01
N ALA A 112 8.43 -9.84 9.91
CA ALA A 112 8.88 -11.23 9.96
C ALA A 112 8.43 -12.01 8.72
N ASP A 113 7.33 -11.59 8.09
CA ASP A 113 6.85 -12.22 6.88
C ASP A 113 7.76 -11.92 5.69
N SER A 114 8.19 -12.97 4.99
CA SER A 114 8.99 -12.85 3.77
C SER A 114 8.33 -11.98 2.71
N PHE A 115 7.00 -11.95 2.66
CA PHE A 115 6.26 -11.11 1.72
C PHE A 115 6.50 -9.61 1.97
N ASN A 116 6.63 -9.21 3.24
CA ASN A 116 6.74 -7.81 3.65
C ASN A 116 8.19 -7.31 3.74
N GLN A 117 9.18 -8.19 3.58
CA GLN A 117 10.60 -7.84 3.78
C GLN A 117 11.07 -6.69 2.89
N ALA A 118 10.58 -6.61 1.65
CA ALA A 118 10.98 -5.53 0.73
C ALA A 118 10.49 -4.17 1.24
N ALA A 119 9.20 -4.04 1.57
CA ALA A 119 8.61 -2.82 2.13
C ALA A 119 9.30 -2.41 3.44
N CYS A 120 9.56 -3.36 4.34
CA CYS A 120 10.26 -3.06 5.59
C CYS A 120 11.70 -2.58 5.37
N ARG A 121 12.43 -3.21 4.44
CA ARG A 121 13.81 -2.79 4.09
C ARG A 121 13.84 -1.43 3.41
N GLU A 122 12.95 -1.18 2.46
CA GLU A 122 12.83 0.09 1.73
C GLU A 122 12.44 1.24 2.67
N ASN A 123 11.65 0.94 3.70
CA ASN A 123 11.33 1.87 4.78
C ASN A 123 12.41 1.92 5.87
N GLY A 124 13.58 1.32 5.68
CA GLY A 124 14.74 1.44 6.57
C GLY A 124 14.52 0.83 7.96
N VAL A 125 13.69 -0.22 8.06
CA VAL A 125 13.44 -0.91 9.33
C VAL A 125 14.65 -1.77 9.69
N THR A 126 15.28 -1.44 10.82
CA THR A 126 16.51 -2.10 11.29
C THR A 126 16.38 -2.77 12.66
N TYR A 127 15.28 -2.52 13.39
CA TYR A 127 14.99 -3.12 14.69
C TYR A 127 13.47 -3.18 14.91
N PHE A 128 13.04 -3.95 15.91
CA PHE A 128 11.63 -4.14 16.24
C PHE A 128 11.33 -3.97 17.74
N PRO A 129 10.17 -3.43 18.11
CA PRO A 129 9.24 -2.70 17.23
C PRO A 129 9.87 -1.37 16.77
N MET A 130 9.53 -0.93 15.56
CA MET A 130 9.90 0.39 15.04
C MET A 130 8.64 1.12 14.59
N MET A 131 8.56 2.41 14.91
CA MET A 131 7.37 3.24 14.69
C MET A 131 7.81 4.37 13.78
N LYS A 132 7.08 4.59 12.70
CA LYS A 132 7.33 5.72 11.80
C LYS A 132 6.03 6.48 11.57
N VAL A 133 6.15 7.80 11.53
CA VAL A 133 5.05 8.67 11.14
C VAL A 133 5.25 9.04 9.67
N SER A 134 4.20 8.89 8.88
CA SER A 134 4.12 9.34 7.49
C SER A 134 3.16 10.53 7.40
N PHE A 135 3.59 11.56 6.67
CA PHE A 135 2.77 12.69 6.24
C PHE A 135 2.97 12.84 4.73
N CYS A 136 1.89 13.07 3.99
CA CYS A 136 1.97 13.50 2.60
C CYS A 136 2.20 15.02 2.53
#